data_AF-A0A946TEZ0-F1
#
_entry.id   AF-A0A946TEZ0-F1
#
_cell.length_a   1.000
_cell.length_b   1.000
_cell.length_c   1.000
_cell.angle_alpha   90.00
_cell.angle_beta   90.00
_cell.angle_gamma   90.00
#
_symmetry.space_group_name_H-M   'P 1'
#
loop_
_entity.id
_entity.type
_entity.pdbx_description
1 polymer ?
#
loop_
_entity_poly.entity_id
_entity_poly.type
_entity_poly.pdbx_seq_one_letter_code
_entity_poly.pdbx_strand_id
1 'polypeptide(L)'
;MKYKAIISLVVIFLLSACTGNPKQASYSVDHYDLARSAVYTQRELINTQLAQSANGASEQRSPRQTMLLLSYCDLIDRRTIYASNLPGYCAQQDMQTRHCTSAFHRCLKSCELRSSDCVRCEQPAIDCINLSEH
;
A
#
# COMPACT_ATOMS: atom_id res chain seq x y z
N MET A 1 -53.78 0.79 -9.35
CA MET A 1 -53.03 2.06 -9.35
C MET A 1 -52.28 2.34 -8.04
N LYS A 2 -52.86 2.05 -6.86
CA LYS A 2 -52.24 2.32 -5.55
C LYS A 2 -50.89 1.61 -5.29
N TYR A 3 -50.73 0.37 -5.76
CA TYR A 3 -49.49 -0.40 -5.56
C TYR A 3 -48.29 0.13 -6.37
N LYS A 4 -48.52 0.76 -7.53
CA LYS A 4 -47.45 1.35 -8.36
C LYS A 4 -46.80 2.55 -7.66
N ALA A 5 -47.60 3.36 -6.98
CA ALA A 5 -47.11 4.50 -6.21
C ALA A 5 -46.29 4.04 -4.98
N ILE A 6 -46.73 2.98 -4.29
CA ILE A 6 -46.03 2.42 -3.13
C ILE A 6 -44.67 1.83 -3.55
N ILE A 7 -44.61 1.06 -4.64
CA ILE A 7 -43.36 0.49 -5.15
C ILE A 7 -42.37 1.60 -5.55
N SER A 8 -42.85 2.65 -6.22
CA SER A 8 -42.01 3.79 -6.58
C SER A 8 -41.41 4.50 -5.36
N LEU A 9 -42.16 4.60 -4.26
CA LEU A 9 -41.72 5.27 -3.04
C LEU A 9 -40.68 4.45 -2.27
N VAL A 10 -40.83 3.12 -2.27
CA VAL A 10 -39.83 2.19 -1.70
C VAL A 10 -38.51 2.24 -2.47
N VAL A 11 -38.55 2.28 -3.80
CA VAL A 11 -37.34 2.36 -4.63
C VAL A 11 -36.58 3.67 -4.40
N ILE A 12 -37.29 4.80 -4.28
CA ILE A 12 -36.65 6.09 -4.00
C ILE A 12 -35.98 6.09 -2.61
N PHE A 13 -36.65 5.53 -1.59
CA PHE A 13 -36.11 5.49 -0.23
C PHE A 13 -34.86 4.60 -0.10
N LEU A 14 -34.84 3.48 -0.82
CA LEU A 14 -33.67 2.58 -0.89
C LEU A 14 -32.47 3.24 -1.60
N LEU A 15 -32.70 4.04 -2.64
CA LEU A 15 -31.63 4.73 -3.36
C LEU A 15 -31.02 5.89 -2.55
N SER A 16 -31.82 6.59 -1.72
CA SER A 16 -31.31 7.66 -0.85
C SER A 16 -30.46 7.16 0.33
N ALA A 17 -30.53 5.88 0.68
CA ALA A 17 -29.72 5.30 1.76
C ALA A 17 -28.24 5.06 1.37
N CYS A 18 -27.91 5.02 0.07
CA CYS A 18 -26.54 4.78 -0.39
C CYS A 18 -25.64 6.03 -0.36
N THR A 19 -26.22 7.24 -0.33
CA THR A 19 -25.46 8.50 -0.41
C THR A 19 -24.92 8.98 0.94
N GLY A 20 -25.32 8.36 2.05
CA GLY A 20 -24.93 8.72 3.41
C GLY A 20 -23.63 8.08 3.92
N ASN A 21 -22.92 7.31 3.09
CA ASN A 21 -21.67 6.71 3.51
C ASN A 21 -20.58 7.80 3.61
N PRO A 22 -19.93 7.99 4.78
CA PRO A 22 -18.76 8.85 4.86
C PRO A 22 -17.74 8.36 3.83
N LYS A 23 -17.08 9.30 3.13
CA LYS A 23 -16.02 8.96 2.17
C LYS A 23 -14.98 8.10 2.88
N GLN A 24 -15.03 6.79 2.68
CA GLN A 24 -14.01 5.88 3.17
C GLN A 24 -12.69 6.25 2.50
N ALA A 25 -11.60 6.24 3.26
CA ALA A 25 -10.28 6.43 2.69
C ALA A 25 -10.04 5.33 1.65
N SER A 26 -9.91 5.70 0.38
CA SER A 26 -9.65 4.72 -0.66
C SER A 26 -8.19 4.29 -0.63
N TYR A 27 -7.95 3.03 -0.31
CA TYR A 27 -6.65 2.34 -0.41
C TYR A 27 -6.43 1.69 -1.77
N SER A 28 -7.29 2.00 -2.77
CA SER A 28 -7.19 1.37 -4.08
C SER A 28 -5.90 1.79 -4.78
N VAL A 29 -5.15 0.80 -5.26
CA VAL A 29 -3.98 1.00 -6.11
C VAL A 29 -4.24 0.13 -7.33
N ASP A 30 -4.08 0.67 -8.52
CA ASP A 30 -4.29 -0.11 -9.73
C ASP A 30 -3.20 -1.17 -9.91
N HIS A 31 -3.50 -2.21 -10.68
CA HIS A 31 -2.60 -3.33 -10.87
C HIS A 31 -1.27 -2.94 -11.54
N TYR A 32 -1.28 -1.90 -12.39
CA TYR A 32 -0.06 -1.43 -13.06
C TYR A 32 0.88 -0.77 -12.04
N ASP A 33 0.36 0.10 -11.18
CA ASP A 33 1.09 0.72 -10.07
C ASP A 33 1.62 -0.34 -9.08
N LEU A 34 0.82 -1.38 -8.78
CA LEU A 34 1.24 -2.50 -7.94
C LEU A 34 2.37 -3.32 -8.58
N ALA A 35 2.29 -3.63 -9.87
CA ALA A 35 3.34 -4.38 -10.57
C ALA A 35 4.67 -3.60 -10.60
N ARG A 36 4.61 -2.29 -10.86
CA ARG A 36 5.80 -1.41 -10.79
C ARG A 36 6.38 -1.36 -9.38
N SER A 37 5.51 -1.28 -8.38
CA SER A 37 5.90 -1.32 -6.98
C SER A 37 6.58 -2.62 -6.61
N ALA A 38 6.09 -3.75 -7.10
CA ALA A 38 6.70 -5.05 -6.88
C ALA A 38 8.14 -5.11 -7.40
N VAL A 39 8.36 -4.64 -8.63
CA VAL A 39 9.71 -4.59 -9.22
C VAL A 39 10.63 -3.69 -8.41
N TYR A 40 10.15 -2.50 -8.02
CA TYR A 40 10.93 -1.56 -7.21
C TYR A 40 11.30 -2.14 -5.85
N THR A 41 10.29 -2.60 -5.10
CA THR A 41 10.46 -3.11 -3.74
C THR A 41 11.37 -4.33 -3.71
N GLN A 42 11.21 -5.28 -4.62
CA GLN A 42 12.10 -6.45 -4.69
C GLN A 42 13.54 -6.04 -4.97
N ARG A 43 13.78 -5.16 -5.95
CA ARG A 43 15.13 -4.65 -6.29
C ARG A 43 15.79 -4.00 -5.06
N GLU A 44 15.07 -3.11 -4.39
CA GLU A 44 15.65 -2.32 -3.29
C GLU A 44 15.84 -3.14 -2.00
N LEU A 45 14.99 -4.14 -1.75
CA LEU A 45 15.21 -5.10 -0.66
C LEU A 45 16.46 -5.96 -0.93
N ILE A 46 16.64 -6.46 -2.16
CA ILE A 46 17.84 -7.21 -2.55
C ILE A 46 19.09 -6.34 -2.39
N ASN A 47 19.06 -5.11 -2.90
CA ASN A 47 20.19 -4.17 -2.78
C ASN A 47 20.54 -3.89 -1.32
N THR A 48 19.53 -3.73 -0.46
CA THR A 48 19.72 -3.53 0.98
C THR A 48 20.40 -4.74 1.63
N GLN A 49 19.94 -5.96 1.30
CA GLN A 49 20.53 -7.20 1.83
C GLN A 49 21.99 -7.39 1.39
N LEU A 50 22.28 -7.12 0.11
CA LEU A 50 23.64 -7.20 -0.44
C LEU A 50 24.56 -6.18 0.24
N ALA A 51 24.10 -4.94 0.47
CA ALA A 51 24.86 -3.90 1.15
C ALA A 51 25.12 -4.24 2.64
N GLN A 52 24.13 -4.78 3.36
CA GLN A 52 24.29 -5.23 4.75
C GLN A 52 25.35 -6.33 4.86
N SER A 53 25.30 -7.30 3.94
CA SER A 53 26.25 -8.42 3.88
C SER A 53 27.68 -7.93 3.60
N ALA A 54 27.86 -6.95 2.72
CA ALA A 54 29.17 -6.40 2.38
C ALA A 54 29.79 -5.56 3.52
N ASN A 55 28.97 -4.83 4.27
CA ASN A 55 29.43 -3.89 5.30
C ASN A 55 29.56 -4.51 6.70
N GLY A 56 29.20 -5.79 6.88
CA GLY A 56 29.18 -6.44 8.20
C GLY A 56 28.27 -5.74 9.22
N ALA A 57 27.29 -4.97 8.74
CA ALA A 57 26.40 -4.17 9.58
C ALA A 57 25.43 -5.08 10.36
N SER A 58 25.04 -4.66 11.57
CA SER A 58 24.04 -5.40 12.35
C SER A 58 22.68 -5.42 11.64
N GLU A 59 21.85 -6.41 11.95
CA GLU A 59 20.50 -6.59 11.39
C GLU A 59 19.48 -5.49 11.79
N GLN A 60 19.94 -4.37 12.34
CA GLN A 60 19.07 -3.25 12.69
C GLN A 60 18.40 -2.70 11.42
N ARG A 61 17.07 -2.81 11.35
CA ARG A 61 16.30 -2.30 10.22
C ARG A 61 16.33 -0.78 10.20
N SER A 62 16.75 -0.22 9.07
CA SER A 62 16.60 1.22 8.82
C SER A 62 15.13 1.56 8.55
N PRO A 63 14.68 2.82 8.77
CA PRO A 63 13.33 3.24 8.42
C PRO A 63 12.98 2.97 6.94
N ARG A 64 13.97 3.15 6.05
CA ARG A 64 13.85 2.79 4.64
C ARG A 64 13.57 1.30 4.45
N GLN A 65 14.34 0.44 5.12
CA GLN A 65 14.13 -1.02 5.04
C GLN A 65 12.76 -1.42 5.60
N THR A 66 12.33 -0.82 6.71
CA THR A 66 10.99 -1.04 7.27
C THR A 66 9.90 -0.68 6.27
N MET A 67 9.97 0.50 5.65
CA MET A 67 9.01 0.91 4.61
C MET A 67 9.00 -0.06 3.42
N LEU A 68 10.16 -0.51 2.94
CA LEU A 68 10.25 -1.48 1.85
C LEU A 68 9.65 -2.84 2.23
N LEU A 69 9.82 -3.29 3.48
CA LEU A 69 9.20 -4.52 3.97
C LEU A 69 7.68 -4.37 4.11
N LEU A 70 7.19 -3.21 4.54
CA LEU A 70 5.75 -2.92 4.58
C LEU A 70 5.12 -2.93 3.18
N SER A 71 5.81 -2.34 2.20
CA SER A 71 5.45 -2.44 0.78
C SER A 71 5.40 -3.91 0.32
N TYR A 72 6.41 -4.72 0.67
CA TYR A 72 6.44 -6.14 0.32
C TYR A 72 5.26 -6.91 0.93
N CYS A 73 4.92 -6.66 2.20
CA CYS A 73 3.78 -7.28 2.86
C CYS A 73 2.44 -6.88 2.22
N ASP A 74 2.24 -5.60 1.88
CA ASP A 74 1.02 -5.13 1.19
C ASP A 74 0.90 -5.74 -0.21
N LEU A 75 2.01 -5.90 -0.93
CA LEU A 75 2.03 -6.57 -2.24
C LEU A 75 1.69 -8.07 -2.17
N ILE A 76 2.04 -8.75 -1.09
CA ILE A 76 1.59 -10.14 -0.83
C ILE A 76 0.09 -10.15 -0.50
N ASP A 77 -0.38 -9.27 0.39
CA ASP A 77 -1.80 -9.16 0.80
C ASP A 77 -2.70 -8.92 -0.43
N ARG A 78 -2.24 -8.09 -1.36
CA ARG A 78 -2.90 -7.79 -2.64
C ARG A 78 -2.66 -8.83 -3.73
N ARG A 79 -1.98 -9.94 -3.43
CA ARG A 79 -1.65 -11.03 -4.38
C ARG A 79 -0.90 -10.57 -5.63
N THR A 80 -0.11 -9.51 -5.52
CA THR A 80 0.75 -9.01 -6.60
C THR A 80 2.10 -9.74 -6.62
N ILE A 81 2.65 -10.03 -5.44
CA ILE A 81 3.82 -10.89 -5.28
C ILE A 81 3.37 -12.20 -4.64
N TYR A 82 3.89 -13.31 -5.15
CA TYR A 82 3.77 -14.60 -4.50
C TYR A 82 4.88 -14.79 -3.47
N ALA A 83 4.51 -15.16 -2.24
CA ALA A 83 5.44 -15.63 -1.23
C ALA A 83 4.97 -17.02 -0.77
N SER A 84 5.89 -18.00 -0.77
CA SER A 84 5.59 -19.37 -0.37
C SER A 84 5.20 -19.49 1.11
N ASN A 85 5.77 -18.62 1.95
CA ASN A 85 5.40 -18.45 3.35
C ASN A 85 5.24 -16.96 3.64
N LEU A 86 4.20 -16.60 4.38
CA LEU A 86 4.03 -15.23 4.85
C LEU A 86 5.11 -14.94 5.92
N PRO A 87 5.99 -13.95 5.73
CA PRO A 87 7.00 -13.65 6.73
C PRO A 87 6.37 -13.23 8.06
N GLY A 88 6.98 -13.64 9.19
CA GLY A 88 6.44 -13.33 10.52
C GLY A 88 6.36 -11.83 10.85
N TYR A 89 7.11 -10.99 10.13
CA TYR A 89 7.05 -9.53 10.24
C TYR A 89 5.91 -8.89 9.41
N CYS A 90 5.23 -9.66 8.56
CA CYS A 90 4.03 -9.22 7.86
C CYS A 90 2.79 -9.38 8.73
N ALA A 91 2.80 -8.73 9.90
CA ALA A 91 1.61 -8.62 10.74
C ALA A 91 0.52 -7.81 10.03
N GLN A 92 -0.70 -7.90 10.54
CA GLN A 92 -1.82 -7.13 10.01
C GLN A 92 -1.52 -5.64 10.16
N GLN A 93 -1.33 -4.95 9.03
CA GLN A 93 -1.03 -3.52 9.01
C GLN A 93 -2.25 -2.70 9.43
N ASP A 94 -2.02 -1.69 10.27
CA ASP A 94 -3.04 -0.72 10.66
C ASP A 94 -3.49 0.16 9.47
N MET A 95 -4.54 0.93 9.70
CA MET A 95 -5.18 1.77 8.68
C MET A 95 -4.25 2.87 8.14
N GLN A 96 -3.39 3.44 8.98
CA GLN A 96 -2.44 4.49 8.61
C GLN A 96 -1.28 3.91 7.81
N THR A 97 -0.71 2.78 8.26
CA THR A 97 0.33 2.06 7.53
C THR A 97 -0.13 1.67 6.13
N ARG A 98 -1.37 1.15 6.00
CA ARG A 98 -1.98 0.85 4.68
C ARG A 98 -2.19 2.10 3.83
N HIS A 99 -2.53 3.24 4.45
CA HIS A 99 -2.63 4.52 3.76
C HIS A 99 -1.29 4.93 3.14
N CYS A 100 -0.25 4.98 3.97
CA CYS A 100 1.09 5.40 3.57
C CYS A 100 1.66 4.48 2.49
N THR A 101 1.49 3.16 2.66
CA THR A 101 1.95 2.14 1.70
C THR A 101 1.20 2.26 0.37
N SER A 102 -0.11 2.50 0.39
CA SER A 102 -0.89 2.75 -0.83
C SER A 102 -0.45 4.03 -1.55
N ALA A 103 -0.12 5.09 -0.81
CA ALA A 103 0.39 6.34 -1.39
C ALA A 103 1.77 6.15 -2.03
N PHE A 104 2.64 5.38 -1.37
CA PHE A 104 3.93 4.98 -1.92
C PHE A 104 3.78 4.26 -3.26
N HIS A 105 2.90 3.25 -3.33
CA HIS A 105 2.65 2.52 -4.56
C HIS A 105 2.19 3.42 -5.72
N ARG A 106 1.26 4.33 -5.45
CA ARG A 106 0.77 5.30 -6.44
C ARG A 106 1.85 6.29 -6.89
N CYS A 107 2.83 6.60 -6.02
CA CYS A 107 3.92 7.49 -6.38
C CYS A 107 4.85 6.87 -7.43
N LEU A 108 5.10 5.56 -7.35
CA LEU A 108 6.04 4.84 -8.23
C LEU A 108 5.66 4.83 -9.72
N LYS A 109 4.42 5.18 -10.06
CA LYS A 109 4.01 5.39 -11.45
C LYS A 109 4.71 6.58 -12.11
N SER A 110 5.16 7.54 -11.30
CA SER A 110 5.68 8.83 -11.75
C SER A 110 7.20 8.86 -11.95
N CYS A 111 7.91 7.78 -11.61
CA CYS A 111 9.38 7.69 -11.67
C CYS A 111 9.83 6.57 -12.61
N GLU A 112 11.07 6.64 -13.08
CA GLU A 112 11.67 5.55 -13.86
C GLU A 112 12.27 4.49 -12.92
N LEU A 113 11.80 3.24 -13.02
CA LEU A 113 12.21 2.17 -12.10
C LEU A 113 13.69 1.81 -12.15
N ARG A 114 14.37 2.15 -13.24
CA ARG A 114 15.80 1.84 -13.45
C ARG A 114 16.72 2.91 -12.89
N SER A 115 16.25 4.16 -12.76
CA SER A 115 17.02 5.28 -12.22
C SER A 115 16.87 5.39 -10.70
N SER A 116 17.50 6.41 -10.11
CA SER A 116 17.32 6.80 -8.71
C SER A 116 16.08 7.67 -8.47
N ASP A 117 15.26 7.96 -9.50
CA ASP A 117 14.17 8.94 -9.40
C ASP A 117 13.09 8.51 -8.42
N CYS A 118 12.90 7.20 -8.24
CA CYS A 118 11.90 6.65 -7.35
C CYS A 118 12.22 6.87 -5.86
N VAL A 119 13.46 7.24 -5.51
CA VAL A 119 13.85 7.58 -4.12
C VAL A 119 13.00 8.74 -3.59
N ARG A 120 12.52 9.66 -4.46
CA ARG A 120 11.63 10.75 -4.06
C ARG A 120 10.30 10.28 -3.47
N CYS A 121 9.88 9.05 -3.78
CA CYS A 121 8.67 8.45 -3.24
C CYS A 121 8.89 7.83 -1.85
N GLU A 122 10.14 7.55 -1.48
CA GLU A 122 10.46 6.88 -0.22
C GLU A 122 10.30 7.79 0.98
N GLN A 123 10.88 9.00 0.96
CA GLN A 123 10.87 9.89 2.13
C GLN A 123 9.44 10.25 2.58
N PRO A 124 8.51 10.64 1.69
CA PRO A 124 7.13 10.91 2.10
C PRO A 124 6.43 9.69 2.71
N ALA A 125 6.76 8.48 2.23
CA ALA A 125 6.20 7.24 2.76
C ALA A 125 6.77 6.93 4.16
N ILE A 126 8.09 7.08 4.34
CA ILE A 126 8.78 6.91 5.62
C ILE A 126 8.22 7.88 6.66
N ASP A 127 8.09 9.16 6.30
CA ASP A 127 7.56 10.18 7.21
C ASP A 127 6.10 9.85 7.61
N CYS A 128 5.29 9.39 6.65
CA CYS A 128 3.91 8.98 6.90
C CYS A 128 3.81 7.76 7.83
N ILE A 129 4.71 6.77 7.69
CA ILE A 129 4.75 5.57 8.54
C ILE A 129 5.25 5.91 9.94
N ASN A 130 6.25 6.78 10.10
CA ASN A 130 6.73 7.13 11.43
C ASN A 130 5.67 7.88 12.26
N LEU A 131 4.74 8.60 11.59
CA LEU A 131 3.59 9.22 12.25
C LEU A 131 2.57 8.21 12.80
N SER A 132 2.63 6.92 12.43
CA SER A 132 1.74 5.88 13.00
C SER A 132 2.30 5.22 14.26
N GLU A 133 3.56 5.46 14.63
CA GLU A 133 4.20 4.89 15.83
C GLU A 133 3.99 5.75 17.10
N HIS A 134 3.19 6.81 17.00
CA HIS A 134 2.83 7.73 18.10
C HIS A 134 1.31 7.82 18.24
#